data_AF-A0A1Y2AFT9-F1
#
_entry.id   AF-A0A1Y2AFT9-F1
#
_cell.length_a   1.000
_cell.length_b   1.000
_cell.length_c   1.000
_cell.angle_alpha   90.00
_cell.angle_beta   90.00
_cell.angle_gamma   90.00
#
_symmetry.space_group_name_H-M   'P 1'
#
loop_
_entity.id
_entity.type
_entity.pdbx_description
1 polymer ?
#
loop_
_entity_poly.entity_id
_entity_poly.type
_entity_poly.pdbx_seq_one_letter_code
_entity_poly.pdbx_strand_id
1 'polypeptide(L)'
;MPTAVPVAHSTPAHSVVKMSLNPVQVLGAGGKPLPAPYRSTGNEALDTLAFLHILEQLKVQKRSGWIREGVREPESISDHMCRMALMAMMLPSDPSRPLDIPRCVMMALVHDLAEAHVGDITPVEGVPPHVKHQLEEQAMESFLDEMLGGEGMRDAQERFRSLWNEYEARETPESKLVKDLDRLELALQGVEYERSQDIQTLNPFFAGSIPHLEHPVIRKWAETLMEERKQLWESKGKGEQERAGLEGISVGSAVTSNGI
;
A
#
# COMPACT_ATOMS: atom_id res chain seq x y z
N MET A 1 -51.49 -54.05 44.76
CA MET A 1 -50.23 -53.28 44.73
C MET A 1 -50.19 -52.53 43.41
N PRO A 2 -50.41 -51.21 43.39
CA PRO A 2 -50.52 -50.43 42.16
C PRO A 2 -49.11 -50.09 41.64
N THR A 3 -48.84 -50.39 40.37
CA THR A 3 -47.62 -50.00 39.67
C THR A 3 -47.77 -48.60 39.10
N ALA A 4 -46.88 -47.70 39.53
CA ALA A 4 -46.84 -46.30 39.16
C ALA A 4 -46.48 -46.09 37.68
N VAL A 5 -47.19 -45.17 37.04
CA VAL A 5 -46.88 -44.63 35.71
C VAL A 5 -45.78 -43.56 35.87
N PRO A 6 -44.68 -43.58 35.09
CA PRO A 6 -43.68 -42.53 35.16
C PRO A 6 -44.13 -41.30 34.35
N VAL A 7 -44.04 -40.13 34.97
CA VAL A 7 -44.26 -38.81 34.36
C VAL A 7 -43.00 -38.43 33.58
N ALA A 8 -43.13 -38.25 32.26
CA ALA A 8 -42.04 -37.75 31.42
C ALA A 8 -41.93 -36.23 31.54
N HIS A 9 -40.78 -35.74 32.04
CA HIS A 9 -40.42 -34.33 32.01
C HIS A 9 -39.92 -33.95 30.61
N SER A 10 -40.67 -33.12 29.89
CA SER A 10 -40.24 -32.50 28.63
C SER A 10 -39.38 -31.26 28.91
N THR A 11 -38.09 -31.34 28.64
CA THR A 11 -37.20 -30.17 28.54
C THR A 11 -37.50 -29.44 27.23
N PRO A 12 -37.68 -28.10 27.20
CA PRO A 12 -37.85 -27.39 25.95
C PRO A 12 -36.51 -27.30 25.23
N ALA A 13 -36.47 -27.79 24.00
CA ALA A 13 -35.35 -27.59 23.09
C ALA A 13 -35.22 -26.09 22.79
N HIS A 14 -34.15 -25.47 23.25
CA HIS A 14 -33.73 -24.16 22.76
C HIS A 14 -33.36 -24.30 21.28
N SER A 15 -34.28 -23.94 20.38
CA SER A 15 -33.94 -23.76 18.97
C SER A 15 -33.01 -22.55 18.88
N VAL A 16 -31.73 -22.81 18.67
CA VAL A 16 -30.76 -21.77 18.32
C VAL A 16 -31.22 -21.15 17.00
N VAL A 17 -31.65 -19.89 17.07
CA VAL A 17 -31.84 -19.05 15.89
C VAL A 17 -30.48 -18.99 15.20
N LYS A 18 -30.31 -19.70 14.09
CA LYS A 18 -29.22 -19.45 13.16
C LYS A 18 -29.43 -18.04 12.62
N MET A 19 -28.79 -17.05 13.25
CA MET A 19 -28.58 -15.76 12.60
C MET A 19 -27.75 -16.06 11.35
N SER A 20 -28.42 -16.03 10.20
CA SER A 20 -27.77 -15.90 8.91
C SER A 20 -27.03 -14.57 8.94
N LEU A 21 -25.75 -14.59 9.30
CA LEU A 21 -24.86 -13.48 9.02
C LEU A 21 -24.84 -13.34 7.50
N ASN A 22 -25.44 -12.27 6.98
CA ASN A 22 -25.17 -11.86 5.61
C ASN A 22 -23.65 -11.78 5.48
N PRO A 23 -23.02 -12.44 4.48
CA PRO A 23 -21.59 -12.28 4.28
C PRO A 23 -21.35 -10.78 4.09
N VAL A 24 -20.59 -10.19 5.02
CA VAL A 24 -20.12 -8.81 4.88
C VAL A 24 -19.40 -8.77 3.54
N GLN A 25 -19.95 -8.05 2.58
CA GLN A 25 -19.33 -7.94 1.27
C GLN A 25 -18.02 -7.20 1.46
N VAL A 26 -16.91 -7.91 1.26
CA VAL A 26 -15.59 -7.34 1.35
C VAL A 26 -15.39 -6.45 0.13
N LEU A 27 -15.17 -5.16 0.37
CA LEU A 27 -15.01 -4.15 -0.68
C LEU A 27 -13.54 -3.75 -0.77
N GLY A 28 -13.04 -3.63 -2.00
CA GLY A 28 -11.76 -3.01 -2.31
C GLY A 28 -11.89 -1.49 -2.52
N ALA A 29 -10.89 -0.91 -3.18
CA ALA A 29 -10.79 0.52 -3.43
C ALA A 29 -12.05 1.10 -4.09
N GLY A 30 -12.50 2.25 -3.57
CA GLY A 30 -13.71 2.94 -4.00
C GLY A 30 -15.01 2.20 -3.64
N GLY A 31 -14.97 1.26 -2.69
CA GLY A 31 -16.15 0.50 -2.27
C GLY A 31 -16.61 -0.53 -3.32
N LYS A 32 -15.73 -0.94 -4.22
CA LYS A 32 -16.04 -1.92 -5.28
C LYS A 32 -15.98 -3.35 -4.72
N PRO A 33 -16.88 -4.26 -5.12
CA PRO A 33 -16.74 -5.67 -4.80
C PRO A 33 -15.39 -6.20 -5.29
N LEU A 34 -14.70 -6.97 -4.45
CA LEU A 34 -13.49 -7.66 -4.89
C LEU A 34 -13.83 -8.70 -5.98
N PRO A 35 -12.92 -8.93 -6.94
CA PRO A 35 -13.06 -10.04 -7.87
C PRO A 35 -13.19 -11.38 -7.12
N ALA A 36 -13.80 -12.37 -7.74
CA ALA A 36 -13.78 -13.72 -7.18
C ALA A 36 -12.32 -14.20 -7.02
N PRO A 37 -11.98 -14.88 -5.91
CA PRO A 37 -10.63 -15.39 -5.71
C PRO A 37 -10.29 -16.42 -6.78
N TYR A 38 -9.07 -16.34 -7.29
CA TYR A 38 -8.54 -17.33 -8.23
C TYR A 38 -8.41 -18.69 -7.53
N ARG A 39 -8.62 -19.77 -8.28
CA ARG A 39 -8.36 -21.13 -7.81
C ARG A 39 -7.43 -21.80 -8.79
N SER A 40 -6.37 -22.41 -8.29
CA SER A 40 -5.41 -23.17 -9.09
C SER A 40 -6.12 -24.18 -9.97
N THR A 41 -5.69 -24.24 -11.22
CA THR A 41 -6.15 -25.23 -12.20
C THR A 41 -5.40 -26.56 -12.06
N GLY A 42 -4.36 -26.62 -11.22
CA GLY A 42 -3.41 -27.73 -11.15
C GLY A 42 -2.42 -27.74 -12.33
N ASN A 43 -2.47 -26.75 -13.22
CA ASN A 43 -1.55 -26.58 -14.33
C ASN A 43 -0.68 -25.34 -14.07
N GLU A 44 0.57 -25.58 -13.65
CA GLU A 44 1.52 -24.54 -13.24
C GLU A 44 1.69 -23.43 -14.28
N ALA A 45 1.73 -23.77 -15.58
CA ALA A 45 1.89 -22.78 -16.63
C ALA A 45 0.65 -21.89 -16.79
N LEU A 46 -0.56 -22.47 -16.67
CA LEU A 46 -1.81 -21.70 -16.73
C LEU A 46 -1.98 -20.82 -15.49
N ASP A 47 -1.65 -21.34 -14.32
CA ASP A 47 -1.73 -20.59 -13.06
C ASP A 47 -0.71 -19.44 -13.03
N THR A 48 0.50 -19.67 -13.53
CA THR A 48 1.51 -18.61 -13.71
C THR A 48 1.05 -17.55 -14.69
N LEU A 49 0.41 -17.93 -15.81
CA LEU A 49 -0.17 -16.96 -16.74
C LEU A 49 -1.29 -16.13 -16.08
N ALA A 50 -2.09 -16.73 -15.20
CA ALA A 50 -3.10 -15.99 -14.43
C ALA A 50 -2.43 -14.95 -13.51
N PHE A 51 -1.30 -15.28 -12.89
CA PHE A 51 -0.49 -14.30 -12.16
C PHE A 51 -0.03 -13.15 -13.07
N LEU A 52 0.54 -13.46 -14.23
CA LEU A 52 0.99 -12.42 -15.17
C LEU A 52 -0.15 -11.54 -15.69
N HIS A 53 -1.35 -12.10 -15.86
CA HIS A 53 -2.54 -11.33 -16.22
C HIS A 53 -3.01 -10.42 -15.08
N ILE A 54 -2.97 -10.86 -13.81
CA ILE A 54 -3.35 -9.98 -12.70
C ILE A 54 -2.37 -8.80 -12.56
N LEU A 55 -1.09 -8.97 -12.88
CA LEU A 55 -0.11 -7.87 -12.88
C LEU A 55 -0.48 -6.72 -13.83
N GLU A 56 -1.26 -6.97 -14.89
CA GLU A 56 -1.77 -5.90 -15.76
C GLU A 56 -2.60 -4.88 -14.98
N GLN A 57 -3.30 -5.30 -13.93
CA GLN A 57 -4.13 -4.42 -13.14
C GLN A 57 -3.32 -3.28 -12.51
N LEU A 58 -2.03 -3.46 -12.23
CA LEU A 58 -1.15 -2.40 -11.74
C LEU A 58 -0.88 -1.31 -12.79
N LYS A 59 -0.98 -1.64 -14.08
CA LYS A 59 -0.83 -0.70 -15.20
C LYS A 59 -2.10 0.11 -15.44
N VAL A 60 -3.26 -0.52 -15.24
CA VAL A 60 -4.57 0.06 -15.54
C VAL A 60 -5.12 0.85 -14.37
N GLN A 61 -4.92 0.36 -13.14
CA GLN A 61 -5.36 1.05 -11.94
C GLN A 61 -4.51 2.29 -11.69
N LYS A 62 -5.22 3.41 -11.54
CA LYS A 62 -4.63 4.71 -11.27
C LYS A 62 -4.61 4.96 -9.76
N ARG A 63 -3.57 5.66 -9.28
CA ARG A 63 -3.44 6.04 -7.86
C ARG A 63 -4.66 6.87 -7.44
N SER A 64 -5.48 6.31 -6.55
CA SER A 64 -6.77 6.82 -6.08
C SER A 64 -6.67 8.18 -5.42
N GLY A 65 -5.54 8.49 -4.77
CA GLY A 65 -5.26 9.80 -4.18
C GLY A 65 -5.35 10.93 -5.22
N TRP A 66 -4.67 10.76 -6.35
CA TRP A 66 -4.65 11.76 -7.42
C TRP A 66 -6.00 11.93 -8.11
N ILE A 67 -6.73 10.83 -8.34
CA ILE A 67 -8.09 10.86 -8.91
C ILE A 67 -9.00 11.75 -8.04
N ARG A 68 -8.91 11.60 -6.73
CA ARG A 68 -9.75 12.32 -5.76
C ARG A 68 -9.50 13.83 -5.77
N GLU A 69 -8.25 14.23 -5.93
CA GLU A 69 -7.87 15.65 -6.08
C GLU A 69 -8.13 16.22 -7.48
N GLY A 70 -8.72 15.43 -8.37
CA GLY A 70 -9.05 15.87 -9.72
C GLY A 70 -7.84 16.03 -10.64
N VAL A 71 -6.72 15.38 -10.33
CA VAL A 71 -5.56 15.30 -11.23
C VAL A 71 -5.98 14.63 -12.54
N ARG A 72 -5.66 15.26 -13.67
CA ARG A 72 -5.92 14.69 -14.99
C ARG A 72 -4.82 13.70 -15.35
N GLU A 73 -5.20 12.59 -15.97
CA GLU A 73 -4.28 11.50 -16.36
C GLU A 73 -3.31 11.11 -15.23
N PRO A 74 -3.83 10.68 -14.06
CA PRO A 74 -2.98 10.26 -12.96
C PRO A 74 -2.15 9.03 -13.33
N GLU A 75 -1.00 8.90 -12.68
CA GLU A 75 -0.09 7.76 -12.81
C GLU A 75 -0.78 6.45 -12.42
N SER A 76 -0.31 5.34 -12.97
CA SER A 76 -0.71 4.00 -12.49
C SER A 76 0.10 3.58 -11.26
N ILE A 77 -0.35 2.53 -10.57
CA ILE A 77 0.40 1.93 -9.45
C ILE A 77 1.77 1.42 -9.93
N SER A 78 1.84 0.86 -11.15
CA SER A 78 3.11 0.42 -11.73
C SER A 78 4.07 1.57 -12.05
N ASP A 79 3.56 2.76 -12.41
CA ASP A 79 4.40 3.95 -12.66
C ASP A 79 5.12 4.37 -11.36
N HIS A 80 4.37 4.45 -10.27
CA HIS A 80 4.85 4.73 -8.91
C HIS A 80 5.96 3.72 -8.49
N MET A 81 5.66 2.42 -8.53
CA MET A 81 6.62 1.37 -8.16
C MET A 81 7.88 1.39 -9.05
N CYS A 82 7.72 1.67 -10.34
CA CYS A 82 8.83 1.75 -11.28
C CYS A 82 9.78 2.89 -10.92
N ARG A 83 9.25 4.09 -10.64
CA ARG A 83 10.09 5.23 -10.24
C ARG A 83 10.76 5.00 -8.89
N MET A 84 10.07 4.40 -7.93
CA MET A 84 10.69 4.00 -6.64
C MET A 84 11.88 3.06 -6.85
N ALA A 85 11.74 2.04 -7.70
CA ALA A 85 12.82 1.11 -8.01
C ALA A 85 14.04 1.82 -8.60
N LEU A 86 13.83 2.79 -9.51
CA LEU A 86 14.90 3.63 -10.05
C LEU A 86 15.53 4.52 -8.98
N MET A 87 14.73 5.10 -8.08
CA MET A 87 15.24 5.91 -6.95
C MET A 87 16.09 5.07 -6.01
N ALA A 88 15.73 3.81 -5.73
CA ALA A 88 16.53 2.90 -4.92
C ALA A 88 17.95 2.71 -5.49
N MET A 89 18.08 2.62 -6.82
CA MET A 89 19.37 2.48 -7.50
C MET A 89 20.25 3.73 -7.42
N MET A 90 19.66 4.90 -7.14
CA MET A 90 20.39 6.17 -7.03
C MET A 90 21.00 6.40 -5.64
N LEU A 91 20.70 5.54 -4.65
CA LEU A 91 21.26 5.70 -3.32
C LEU A 91 22.78 5.50 -3.35
N PRO A 92 23.55 6.45 -2.79
CA PRO A 92 24.99 6.30 -2.70
C PRO A 92 25.34 5.19 -1.70
N SER A 93 26.42 4.46 -1.98
CA SER A 93 26.95 3.50 -1.02
C SER A 93 27.45 4.21 0.24
N ASP A 94 26.96 3.79 1.40
CA ASP A 94 27.37 4.29 2.72
C ASP A 94 27.86 3.12 3.59
N PRO A 95 29.17 2.97 3.81
CA PRO A 95 29.70 1.90 4.67
C PRO A 95 29.21 1.94 6.12
N SER A 96 28.76 3.09 6.60
CA SER A 96 28.19 3.24 7.95
C SER A 96 26.74 2.77 8.04
N ARG A 97 26.08 2.59 6.89
CA ARG A 97 24.68 2.22 6.75
C ARG A 97 24.51 1.32 5.53
N PRO A 98 25.10 0.11 5.55
CA PRO A 98 25.06 -0.80 4.42
C PRO A 98 23.62 -1.15 4.08
N LEU A 99 23.30 -1.14 2.79
CA LEU A 99 21.98 -1.45 2.25
C LEU A 99 22.15 -2.46 1.12
N ASP A 100 21.30 -3.48 1.08
CA ASP A 100 21.13 -4.33 -0.09
C ASP A 100 20.25 -3.62 -1.13
N ILE A 101 20.89 -2.87 -2.03
CA ILE A 101 20.20 -2.11 -3.09
C ILE A 101 19.38 -3.04 -4.02
N PRO A 102 19.90 -4.18 -4.51
CA PRO A 102 19.07 -5.15 -5.23
C PRO A 102 17.81 -5.56 -4.47
N ARG A 103 17.90 -5.81 -3.16
CA ARG A 103 16.73 -6.12 -2.33
C ARG A 103 15.75 -4.96 -2.26
N CYS A 104 16.22 -3.72 -2.10
CA CYS A 104 15.37 -2.52 -2.11
C CYS A 104 14.62 -2.35 -3.44
N VAL A 105 15.30 -2.57 -4.56
CA VAL A 105 14.71 -2.54 -5.91
C VAL A 105 13.61 -3.58 -6.05
N MET A 106 13.89 -4.83 -5.66
CA MET A 106 12.88 -5.89 -5.71
C MET A 106 11.70 -5.60 -4.78
N MET A 107 11.94 -5.08 -3.58
CA MET A 107 10.88 -4.74 -2.63
C MET A 107 9.99 -3.61 -3.14
N ALA A 108 10.57 -2.56 -3.73
CA ALA A 108 9.80 -1.48 -4.35
C ALA A 108 8.82 -1.99 -5.43
N LEU A 109 9.21 -2.99 -6.21
CA LEU A 109 8.38 -3.61 -7.25
C LEU A 109 7.31 -4.57 -6.71
N VAL A 110 7.33 -4.90 -5.42
CA VAL A 110 6.46 -5.91 -4.79
C VAL A 110 5.53 -5.31 -3.75
N HIS A 111 5.88 -4.17 -3.14
CA HIS A 111 5.17 -3.68 -1.96
C HIS A 111 3.67 -3.43 -2.19
N ASP A 112 3.30 -2.82 -3.32
CA ASP A 112 1.91 -2.56 -3.71
C ASP A 112 1.33 -3.65 -4.63
N LEU A 113 1.96 -4.84 -4.71
CA LEU A 113 1.51 -5.92 -5.59
C LEU A 113 0.06 -6.35 -5.30
N ALA A 114 -0.33 -6.36 -4.01
CA ALA A 114 -1.68 -6.68 -3.57
C ALA A 114 -2.76 -5.77 -4.18
N GLU A 115 -2.40 -4.52 -4.50
CA GLU A 115 -3.31 -3.55 -5.10
C GLU A 115 -3.78 -3.98 -6.50
N ALA A 116 -3.10 -4.92 -7.16
CA ALA A 116 -3.58 -5.56 -8.37
C ALA A 116 -4.97 -6.23 -8.20
N HIS A 117 -5.33 -6.61 -6.97
CA HIS A 117 -6.62 -7.21 -6.63
C HIS A 117 -7.49 -6.30 -5.77
N VAL A 118 -6.92 -5.68 -4.72
CA VAL A 118 -7.70 -4.86 -3.77
C VAL A 118 -7.91 -3.42 -4.22
N GLY A 119 -7.10 -2.96 -5.19
CA GLY A 119 -6.98 -1.57 -5.61
C GLY A 119 -6.27 -0.67 -4.61
N ASP A 120 -5.94 0.55 -5.02
CA ASP A 120 -5.28 1.56 -4.17
C ASP A 120 -6.28 2.12 -3.14
N ILE A 121 -6.34 1.48 -1.96
CA ILE A 121 -7.19 1.88 -0.82
C ILE A 121 -6.53 3.03 -0.07
N THR A 122 -7.16 4.19 -0.11
CA THR A 122 -6.64 5.43 0.50
C THR A 122 -7.22 5.70 1.89
N PRO A 123 -6.51 6.45 2.77
CA PRO A 123 -6.98 6.73 4.13
C PRO A 123 -8.38 7.36 4.22
N VAL A 124 -8.76 8.16 3.22
CA VAL A 124 -10.06 8.87 3.19
C VAL A 124 -11.24 7.92 2.94
N GLU A 125 -10.99 6.69 2.51
CA GLU A 125 -12.04 5.66 2.38
C GLU A 125 -12.49 5.09 3.72
N GLY A 126 -11.80 5.42 4.81
CA GLY A 126 -12.21 5.04 6.17
C GLY A 126 -12.08 3.55 6.46
N VAL A 127 -11.42 2.79 5.59
CA VAL A 127 -11.06 1.39 5.83
C VAL A 127 -10.02 1.35 6.97
N PRO A 128 -10.30 0.67 8.09
CA PRO A 128 -9.32 0.59 9.18
C PRO A 128 -8.01 -0.05 8.71
N PRO A 129 -6.84 0.39 9.20
CA PRO A 129 -5.55 -0.15 8.75
C PRO A 129 -5.43 -1.68 8.86
N HIS A 130 -5.97 -2.28 9.93
CA HIS A 130 -5.96 -3.73 10.09
C HIS A 130 -6.84 -4.46 9.07
N VAL A 131 -7.93 -3.84 8.61
CA VAL A 131 -8.78 -4.41 7.55
C VAL A 131 -8.04 -4.31 6.22
N LYS A 132 -7.47 -3.14 5.88
CA LYS A 132 -6.65 -2.97 4.67
C LYS A 132 -5.56 -4.04 4.60
N HIS A 133 -4.79 -4.19 5.68
CA HIS A 133 -3.73 -5.19 5.75
C HIS A 133 -4.26 -6.62 5.54
N GLN A 134 -5.39 -6.99 6.16
CA GLN A 134 -6.01 -8.31 5.93
C GLN A 134 -6.44 -8.54 4.48
N LEU A 135 -6.92 -7.49 3.78
CA LEU A 135 -7.29 -7.61 2.37
C LEU A 135 -6.05 -7.81 1.50
N GLU A 136 -4.99 -7.07 1.78
CA GLU A 136 -3.73 -7.15 1.05
C GLU A 136 -3.04 -8.50 1.29
N GLU A 137 -3.04 -8.98 2.53
CA GLU A 137 -2.54 -10.31 2.90
C GLU A 137 -3.31 -11.41 2.15
N GLN A 138 -4.64 -11.36 2.12
CA GLN A 138 -5.46 -12.33 1.39
C GLN A 138 -5.20 -12.30 -0.12
N ALA A 139 -5.00 -11.12 -0.70
CA ALA A 139 -4.64 -10.99 -2.11
C ALA A 139 -3.27 -11.62 -2.40
N MET A 140 -2.28 -11.35 -1.54
CA MET A 140 -0.95 -11.94 -1.64
C MET A 140 -0.97 -13.46 -1.46
N GLU A 141 -1.72 -13.99 -0.49
CA GLU A 141 -1.92 -15.44 -0.34
C GLU A 141 -2.52 -16.05 -1.61
N SER A 142 -3.54 -15.42 -2.20
CA SER A 142 -4.12 -15.92 -3.46
C SER A 142 -3.10 -15.93 -4.60
N PHE A 143 -2.30 -14.89 -4.76
CA PHE A 143 -1.26 -14.85 -5.79
C PHE A 143 -0.21 -15.93 -5.58
N LEU A 144 0.25 -16.08 -4.34
CA LEU A 144 1.38 -16.92 -4.01
C LEU A 144 0.99 -18.40 -3.94
N ASP A 145 -0.14 -18.73 -3.33
CA ASP A 145 -0.52 -20.12 -3.04
C ASP A 145 -1.38 -20.74 -4.14
N GLU A 146 -2.13 -19.93 -4.90
CA GLU A 146 -2.96 -20.43 -6.01
C GLU A 146 -2.31 -20.21 -7.37
N MET A 147 -1.85 -18.99 -7.67
CA MET A 147 -1.29 -18.68 -9.00
C MET A 147 0.18 -19.11 -9.14
N LEU A 148 0.95 -19.03 -8.05
CA LEU A 148 2.36 -19.43 -7.98
C LEU A 148 2.60 -20.64 -7.06
N GLY A 149 1.55 -21.43 -6.76
CA GLY A 149 1.62 -22.57 -5.84
C GLY A 149 2.29 -23.83 -6.39
N GLY A 150 2.66 -23.83 -7.68
CA GLY A 150 3.34 -24.96 -8.32
C GLY A 150 4.75 -25.21 -7.76
N GLU A 151 5.21 -26.46 -7.81
CA GLU A 151 6.52 -26.84 -7.27
C GLU A 151 7.68 -26.10 -7.96
N GLY A 152 7.56 -25.81 -9.25
CA GLY A 152 8.54 -25.05 -10.02
C GLY A 152 8.60 -23.56 -9.66
N MET A 153 7.61 -23.04 -8.92
CA MET A 153 7.50 -21.63 -8.55
C MET A 153 7.94 -21.32 -7.12
N ARG A 154 8.35 -22.32 -6.33
CA ARG A 154 8.71 -22.16 -4.91
C ARG A 154 9.67 -21.01 -4.62
N ASP A 155 10.75 -20.88 -5.40
CA ASP A 155 11.74 -19.82 -5.21
C ASP A 155 11.17 -18.42 -5.48
N ALA A 156 10.26 -18.29 -6.44
CA ALA A 156 9.59 -17.03 -6.75
C ALA A 156 8.57 -16.70 -5.66
N GLN A 157 7.77 -17.70 -5.26
CA GLN A 157 6.78 -17.61 -4.19
C GLN A 157 7.42 -17.12 -2.88
N GLU A 158 8.50 -17.75 -2.44
CA GLU A 158 9.22 -17.37 -1.22
C GLU A 158 9.82 -15.97 -1.32
N ARG A 159 10.36 -15.60 -2.49
CA ARG A 159 10.92 -14.26 -2.72
C ARG A 159 9.85 -13.16 -2.61
N PHE A 160 8.72 -13.32 -3.29
CA PHE A 160 7.63 -12.34 -3.21
C PHE A 160 7.08 -12.24 -1.78
N ARG A 161 6.85 -13.39 -1.12
CA ARG A 161 6.37 -13.44 0.27
C ARG A 161 7.32 -12.74 1.23
N SER A 162 8.62 -13.03 1.12
CA SER A 162 9.65 -12.43 1.97
C SER A 162 9.73 -10.92 1.79
N LEU A 163 9.71 -10.42 0.56
CA LEU A 163 9.81 -8.99 0.28
C LEU A 163 8.57 -8.23 0.76
N TRP A 164 7.37 -8.76 0.50
CA TRP A 164 6.12 -8.12 0.93
C TRP A 164 6.01 -8.08 2.46
N ASN A 165 6.25 -9.21 3.13
CA ASN A 165 6.22 -9.28 4.59
C ASN A 165 7.25 -8.34 5.24
N GLU A 166 8.45 -8.23 4.67
CA GLU A 166 9.49 -7.33 5.18
C GLU A 166 9.09 -5.86 5.03
N TYR A 167 8.51 -5.48 3.90
CA TYR A 167 7.99 -4.12 3.69
C TYR A 167 6.90 -3.80 4.72
N GLU A 168 5.93 -4.70 4.93
CA GLU A 168 4.82 -4.49 5.86
C GLU A 168 5.30 -4.37 7.33
N ALA A 169 6.27 -5.20 7.71
CA ALA A 169 6.84 -5.17 9.06
C ALA A 169 7.60 -3.86 9.36
N ARG A 170 8.26 -3.27 8.36
CA ARG A 170 9.05 -2.02 8.47
C ARG A 170 10.15 -2.06 9.55
N GLU A 171 10.79 -3.22 9.69
CA GLU A 171 11.80 -3.44 10.73
C GLU A 171 13.23 -3.27 10.22
N THR A 172 13.50 -3.71 8.99
CA THR A 172 14.84 -3.71 8.36
C THR A 172 15.24 -2.33 7.83
N PRO A 173 16.55 -2.06 7.67
CA PRO A 173 17.02 -0.85 6.99
C PRO A 173 16.45 -0.70 5.57
N GLU A 174 16.35 -1.80 4.83
CA GLU A 174 15.81 -1.85 3.47
C GLU A 174 14.32 -1.50 3.44
N SER A 175 13.48 -2.11 4.29
CA SER A 175 12.04 -1.80 4.33
C SER A 175 11.75 -0.37 4.76
N LYS A 176 12.52 0.16 5.72
CA LYS A 176 12.42 1.56 6.12
C LYS A 176 12.83 2.50 4.99
N LEU A 177 13.90 2.19 4.27
CA LEU A 177 14.31 2.95 3.09
C LEU A 177 13.23 2.92 2.01
N VAL A 178 12.69 1.76 1.66
CA VAL A 178 11.66 1.64 0.63
C VAL A 178 10.39 2.40 1.03
N LYS A 179 10.04 2.44 2.32
CA LYS A 179 8.94 3.28 2.80
C LYS A 179 9.22 4.78 2.68
N ASP A 180 10.46 5.19 2.89
CA ASP A 180 10.88 6.57 2.64
C ASP A 180 10.88 6.93 1.16
N LEU A 181 11.24 5.99 0.28
CA LEU A 181 11.14 6.15 -1.16
C LEU A 181 9.69 6.31 -1.62
N ASP A 182 8.77 5.48 -1.13
CA ASP A 182 7.32 5.60 -1.38
C ASP A 182 6.81 7.00 -1.03
N ARG A 183 7.11 7.48 0.18
CA ARG A 183 6.73 8.83 0.64
C ARG A 183 7.34 9.95 -0.21
N LEU A 184 8.62 9.85 -0.56
CA LEU A 184 9.28 10.87 -1.36
C LEU A 184 8.74 10.87 -2.81
N GLU A 185 8.51 9.71 -3.38
CA GLU A 185 7.98 9.54 -4.73
C GLU A 185 6.59 10.19 -4.84
N LEU A 186 5.72 9.95 -3.86
CA LEU A 186 4.41 10.61 -3.75
C LEU A 186 4.53 12.14 -3.72
N ALA A 187 5.45 12.68 -2.91
CA ALA A 187 5.67 14.11 -2.81
C ALA A 187 6.24 14.70 -4.12
N LEU A 188 7.18 13.99 -4.75
CA LEU A 188 7.79 14.39 -6.01
C LEU A 188 6.73 14.46 -7.12
N GLN A 189 5.90 13.43 -7.25
CA GLN A 189 4.80 13.41 -8.19
C GLN A 189 3.80 14.55 -7.94
N GLY A 190 3.54 14.85 -6.67
CA GLY A 190 2.71 15.98 -6.26
C GLY A 190 3.24 17.31 -6.81
N VAL A 191 4.55 17.59 -6.68
CA VAL A 191 5.16 18.81 -7.24
C VAL A 191 5.04 18.85 -8.76
N GLU A 192 5.22 17.72 -9.45
CA GLU A 192 5.08 17.65 -10.92
C GLU A 192 3.65 17.91 -11.39
N TYR A 193 2.65 17.42 -10.66
CA TYR A 193 1.24 17.72 -10.93
C TYR A 193 0.90 19.17 -10.62
N GLU A 194 1.36 19.70 -9.49
CA GLU A 194 1.21 21.12 -9.17
C GLU A 194 1.84 22.00 -10.25
N ARG A 195 2.97 21.59 -10.84
CA ARG A 195 3.62 22.33 -11.92
C ARG A 195 2.84 22.28 -13.23
N SER A 196 2.41 21.08 -13.63
CA SER A 196 1.87 20.83 -14.97
C SER A 196 0.37 21.07 -15.11
N GLN A 197 -0.35 21.16 -13.99
CA GLN A 197 -1.81 21.26 -13.98
C GLN A 197 -2.32 22.44 -13.13
N ASP A 198 -3.58 22.82 -13.37
CA ASP A 198 -4.26 23.85 -12.58
C ASP A 198 -4.82 23.26 -11.28
N ILE A 199 -3.91 23.01 -10.33
CA ILE A 199 -4.24 22.45 -9.02
C ILE A 199 -4.31 23.58 -7.99
N GLN A 200 -5.30 23.52 -7.10
CA GLN A 200 -5.42 24.52 -6.03
C GLN A 200 -4.41 24.29 -4.92
N THR A 201 -4.28 23.05 -4.44
CA THR A 201 -3.29 22.62 -3.46
C THR A 201 -3.24 21.09 -3.40
N LEU A 202 -2.07 20.51 -3.11
CA LEU A 202 -1.92 19.11 -2.70
C LEU A 202 -1.31 18.98 -1.31
N ASN A 203 -1.41 20.02 -0.46
CA ASN A 203 -0.83 20.03 0.88
C ASN A 203 -1.07 18.76 1.73
N PRO A 204 -2.24 18.10 1.70
CA PRO A 204 -2.45 16.87 2.45
C PRO A 204 -1.44 15.75 2.12
N PHE A 205 -0.98 15.65 0.86
CA PHE A 205 0.02 14.67 0.43
C PHE A 205 1.38 14.95 1.05
N PHE A 206 1.78 16.23 1.14
CA PHE A 206 3.04 16.63 1.76
C PHE A 206 2.98 16.50 3.29
N ALA A 207 1.87 16.89 3.90
CA ALA A 207 1.67 16.77 5.34
C ALA A 207 1.70 15.31 5.82
N GLY A 208 1.17 14.38 5.02
CA GLY A 208 1.16 12.94 5.32
C GLY A 208 2.46 12.18 5.00
N SER A 209 3.39 12.79 4.25
CA SER A 209 4.61 12.11 3.77
C SER A 209 5.89 12.72 4.36
N ILE A 210 6.12 14.02 4.14
CA ILE A 210 7.37 14.73 4.42
C ILE A 210 7.84 14.64 5.88
N PRO A 211 6.95 14.79 6.89
CA PRO A 211 7.35 14.70 8.30
C PRO A 211 7.90 13.33 8.70
N HIS A 212 7.58 12.27 7.98
CA HIS A 212 7.86 10.90 8.37
C HIS A 212 9.14 10.32 7.76
N LEU A 213 9.86 11.09 6.94
CA LEU A 213 11.09 10.63 6.30
C LEU A 213 12.21 10.43 7.31
N GLU A 214 12.92 9.30 7.26
CA GLU A 214 13.92 8.88 8.24
C GLU A 214 15.36 8.91 7.69
N HIS A 215 15.56 8.39 6.49
CA HIS A 215 16.87 8.17 5.89
C HIS A 215 17.53 9.51 5.50
N PRO A 216 18.78 9.80 5.92
CA PRO A 216 19.40 11.11 5.73
C PRO A 216 19.48 11.58 4.28
N VAL A 217 19.75 10.66 3.35
CA VAL A 217 19.81 11.00 1.91
C VAL A 217 18.42 11.39 1.39
N ILE A 218 17.39 10.66 1.79
CA ILE A 218 16.01 10.92 1.36
C ILE A 218 15.52 12.23 1.96
N ARG A 219 15.84 12.51 3.24
CA ARG A 219 15.56 13.81 3.86
C ARG A 219 16.16 14.96 3.07
N LYS A 220 17.43 14.84 2.67
CA LYS A 220 18.11 15.88 1.88
C LYS A 220 17.43 16.10 0.52
N TRP A 221 17.00 15.03 -0.14
CA TRP A 221 16.23 15.14 -1.38
C TRP A 221 14.88 15.82 -1.14
N ALA A 222 14.17 15.46 -0.07
CA ALA A 222 12.91 16.08 0.31
C ALA A 222 13.05 17.56 0.68
N GLU A 223 14.10 17.96 1.40
CA GLU A 223 14.40 19.36 1.69
C GLU A 223 14.57 20.17 0.41
N THR A 224 15.28 19.61 -0.56
CA THR A 224 15.49 20.23 -1.88
C THR A 224 14.18 20.34 -2.65
N LEU A 225 13.38 19.28 -2.67
CA LEU A 225 12.06 19.25 -3.31
C LEU A 225 11.09 20.26 -2.67
N MET A 226 11.10 20.40 -1.34
CA MET A 226 10.24 21.35 -0.64
C MET A 226 10.61 22.80 -0.94
N GLU A 227 11.90 23.11 -1.14
CA GLU A 227 12.32 24.43 -1.61
C GLU A 227 11.92 24.67 -3.07
N GLU A 228 12.04 23.66 -3.94
CA GLU A 228 11.56 23.72 -5.33
C GLU A 228 10.05 23.98 -5.38
N ARG A 229 9.27 23.25 -4.57
CA ARG A 229 7.82 23.46 -4.42
C ARG A 229 7.49 24.87 -3.93
N LYS A 230 8.23 25.37 -2.93
CA LYS A 230 8.05 26.74 -2.43
C LYS A 230 8.24 27.77 -3.54
N GLN A 231 9.31 27.65 -4.32
CA GLN A 231 9.58 28.56 -5.45
C GLN A 231 8.50 28.46 -6.54
N LEU A 232 8.01 27.25 -6.82
CA LEU A 232 6.89 27.04 -7.74
C LEU A 232 5.66 27.85 -7.31
N TRP A 233 5.24 27.74 -6.05
CA TRP A 233 4.04 28.45 -5.57
C TRP A 233 4.24 29.95 -5.39
N GLU A 234 5.45 30.39 -5.06
CA GLU A 234 5.83 31.81 -5.11
C GLU A 234 5.68 32.38 -6.52
N SER A 235 6.15 31.66 -7.55
CA SER A 235 6.01 32.08 -8.96
C SER A 235 4.55 32.15 -9.43
N LYS A 236 3.66 31.38 -8.80
CA LYS A 236 2.20 31.40 -9.02
C LYS A 236 1.45 32.46 -8.21
N GLY A 237 2.15 33.24 -7.38
CA GLY A 237 1.54 34.24 -6.50
C GLY A 237 0.72 33.67 -5.34
N LYS A 238 0.91 32.38 -5.00
CA LYS A 238 0.20 31.66 -3.92
C LYS A 238 1.13 31.17 -2.80
N GLY A 239 2.38 31.64 -2.79
CA GLY A 239 3.42 31.16 -1.86
C GLY A 239 3.09 31.34 -0.37
N GLU A 240 2.37 32.40 0.02
CA GLU A 240 1.95 32.61 1.42
C GLU A 240 0.87 31.60 1.84
N GLN A 241 -0.14 31.38 0.99
CA GLN A 241 -1.22 30.43 1.24
C GLN A 241 -0.69 29.01 1.41
N GLU A 242 0.18 28.57 0.50
CA GLU A 242 0.74 27.21 0.56
C GLU A 242 1.70 27.01 1.73
N ARG A 243 2.40 28.07 2.13
CA ARG A 243 3.25 28.03 3.33
C ARG A 243 2.42 27.93 4.61
N ALA A 244 1.33 28.67 4.70
CA ALA A 244 0.40 28.58 5.82
C ALA A 244 -0.26 27.19 5.90
N GLY A 245 -0.58 26.59 4.75
CA GLY A 245 -1.16 25.24 4.67
C GLY A 245 -0.25 24.11 5.16
N LEU A 246 1.06 24.37 5.28
CA LEU A 246 2.06 23.43 5.80
C LEU A 246 2.79 23.97 7.04
N GLU A 247 2.18 24.92 7.76
CA GLU A 247 2.78 25.47 8.98
C GLU A 247 3.07 24.36 10.00
N GLY A 248 4.29 24.31 10.52
CA GLY A 248 4.74 23.27 11.45
C GLY A 248 5.14 21.93 10.82
N ILE A 249 4.97 21.76 9.50
CA ILE A 249 5.46 20.60 8.76
C ILE A 249 6.91 20.87 8.33
N SER A 250 7.84 20.00 8.73
CA SER A 250 9.21 20.01 8.23
C SER A 250 9.71 18.58 8.00
N VAL A 251 10.74 18.44 7.17
CA VAL A 251 11.27 17.13 6.78
C VAL A 251 11.72 16.35 8.02
N GLY A 252 11.16 15.16 8.20
CA GLY A 252 11.49 14.29 9.33
C GLY A 252 11.02 14.79 10.70
N SER A 253 10.14 15.78 10.77
CA SER A 253 9.68 16.35 12.07
C SER A 253 8.85 15.39 12.92
N ALA A 254 8.14 14.45 12.29
CA ALA A 254 7.41 13.40 12.99
C ALA A 254 8.33 12.26 13.47
N VAL A 255 9.62 12.32 13.15
CA VAL A 255 10.63 11.36 13.60
C VAL A 255 11.31 11.92 14.85
N THR A 256 10.65 11.87 16.01
CA THR A 256 11.30 12.16 17.31
C THR A 256 10.85 11.29 18.51
N SER A 257 11.87 10.76 19.21
CA SER A 257 11.95 10.24 20.61
C SER A 257 11.47 8.83 21.00
N ASN A 258 11.73 7.79 20.20
CA ASN A 258 11.75 6.41 20.72
C ASN A 258 13.16 5.79 20.58
N GLY A 259 13.95 5.85 21.67
CA GLY A 259 15.30 5.25 21.88
C GLY A 259 16.45 6.13 21.36
N ILE A 260 17.46 6.58 22.11
CA ILE A 260 18.43 5.85 22.96
C ILE A 260 18.72 4.45 22.45
#